data_AF-A0A2P1BQK1-F1
#
_entry.id   AF-A0A2P1BQK1-F1
#
_cell.length_a   1.000
_cell.length_b   1.000
_cell.length_c   1.000
_cell.angle_alpha   90.00
_cell.angle_beta   90.00
_cell.angle_gamma   90.00
#
_symmetry.space_group_name_H-M   'P 1'
#
loop_
_entity.id
_entity.type
_entity.pdbx_description
1 polymer ?
#
loop_
_entity_poly.entity_id
_entity_poly.type
_entity_poly.pdbx_seq_one_letter_code
_entity_poly.pdbx_strand_id
1 'polypeptide(L)'
;MLNDKVLPFFEAHELPMLRILTDRGTEYCGRVEQHDYQLYLAINDIDHTKTKAMSPQTNGICERFHKTILNEFYQVTFRKKLYGSMEELQKDLDEWMDYYNNHPKSYQSYWSCDNQ
;
A
#
# COMPACT_ATOMS: atom_id res chain seq x y z
N MET A 1 2.22 1.22 11.55
CA MET A 1 2.26 0.54 10.21
C MET A 1 3.61 0.74 9.51
N LEU A 2 4.03 1.97 9.16
CA LEU A 2 5.35 2.20 8.55
C LEU A 2 6.50 1.72 9.46
N ASN A 3 6.50 2.15 10.73
CA ASN A 3 7.48 1.76 11.74
C ASN A 3 7.42 0.27 12.09
N ASP A 4 6.22 -0.28 12.24
CA ASP A 4 6.05 -1.60 12.88
C ASP A 4 6.03 -2.77 11.89
N LYS A 5 5.79 -2.50 10.60
CA LYS A 5 5.66 -3.55 9.57
C LYS A 5 6.56 -3.29 8.37
N VAL A 6 6.46 -2.11 7.77
CA VAL A 6 7.09 -1.86 6.46
C VAL A 6 8.60 -1.73 6.58
N LEU A 7 9.11 -0.85 7.47
CA LEU A 7 10.55 -0.69 7.64
C LEU A 7 11.25 -1.99 8.08
N PRO A 8 10.75 -2.71 9.10
CA PRO A 8 11.32 -4.00 9.49
C PRO A 8 11.32 -5.03 8.35
N PHE A 9 10.28 -5.04 7.50
CA PHE A 9 10.23 -5.95 6.36
C PHE A 9 11.34 -5.67 5.35
N PHE A 10 11.55 -4.40 4.96
CA PHE A 10 12.61 -4.05 4.02
C PHE A 10 14.01 -4.21 4.62
N GLU A 11 14.18 -3.88 5.90
CA GLU A 11 15.43 -4.08 6.64
C GLU A 11 15.80 -5.57 6.72
N ALA A 12 14.84 -6.45 6.98
CA ALA A 12 15.05 -7.90 6.98
C ALA A 12 15.49 -8.46 5.61
N HIS A 13 15.23 -7.73 4.52
CA HIS A 13 15.68 -8.07 3.17
C HIS A 13 16.94 -7.28 2.74
N GLU A 14 17.57 -6.55 3.66
CA GLU A 14 18.74 -5.70 3.40
C GLU A 14 18.48 -4.63 2.31
N LEU A 15 17.23 -4.19 2.18
CA LEU A 15 16.81 -3.17 1.22
C LEU A 15 16.60 -1.83 1.94
N PRO A 16 17.46 -0.82 1.72
CA PRO A 16 17.26 0.48 2.35
C PRO A 16 16.05 1.21 1.75
N MET A 17 15.20 1.75 2.62
CA MET A 17 14.05 2.55 2.20
C MET A 17 14.47 4.00 1.95
N LEU A 18 14.86 4.32 0.73
CA LEU A 18 15.38 5.65 0.40
C LEU A 18 14.30 6.73 0.29
N ARG A 19 13.07 6.36 -0.08
CA ARG A 19 12.03 7.32 -0.42
C ARG A 19 10.63 6.74 -0.26
N ILE A 20 9.72 7.55 0.25
CA ILE A 20 8.28 7.27 0.28
C ILE A 20 7.52 8.29 -0.55
N LEU A 21 6.55 7.81 -1.31
CA LEU A 21 5.60 8.61 -2.09
C LEU A 21 4.22 8.58 -1.42
N THR A 22 3.71 9.74 -1.02
CA THR A 22 2.34 9.88 -0.50
C THR A 22 1.57 10.92 -1.30
N ASP A 23 0.26 11.01 -1.08
CA ASP A 23 -0.49 12.17 -1.53
C ASP A 23 -0.22 13.42 -0.66
N ARG A 24 -1.05 14.45 -0.84
CA ARG A 24 -0.97 15.70 -0.08
C ARG A 24 -1.95 15.76 1.11
N GLY A 25 -2.43 14.61 1.57
CA GLY A 25 -3.25 14.50 2.77
C GLY A 25 -2.56 15.13 3.97
N THR A 26 -3.34 15.71 4.88
CA THR A 26 -2.82 16.41 6.07
C THR A 26 -2.16 15.48 7.07
N GLU A 27 -2.39 14.18 6.96
CA GLU A 27 -1.72 13.13 7.74
C GLU A 27 -0.27 12.86 7.29
N TYR A 28 0.06 13.22 6.04
CA TYR A 28 1.41 13.10 5.49
C TYR A 28 2.11 14.46 5.32
N CYS A 29 1.33 15.53 5.26
CA CYS A 29 1.80 16.87 4.93
C CYS A 29 1.37 17.91 5.97
N GLY A 30 2.35 18.50 6.66
CA GLY A 30 2.14 19.65 7.54
C GLY A 30 3.35 20.56 7.58
N ARG A 31 3.44 21.42 8.62
CA ARG A 31 4.66 22.20 8.88
C ARG A 31 5.76 21.25 9.33
N VAL A 32 6.84 21.17 8.55
CA VAL A 32 7.94 20.19 8.72
C VAL A 32 8.43 20.09 10.17
N GLU A 33 8.59 21.23 10.85
CA GLU A 33 9.10 21.32 12.22
C GLU A 33 8.16 20.73 13.28
N GLN A 34 6.90 20.47 12.94
CA GLN A 34 5.84 20.06 13.87
C GLN A 34 5.01 18.88 13.34
N HIS A 35 5.43 18.26 12.23
CA HIS A 35 4.67 17.21 11.61
C HIS A 35 5.33 15.86 11.87
N ASP A 36 4.77 15.08 12.80
CA ASP A 36 5.32 13.82 13.29
C ASP A 36 5.76 12.88 12.18
N TYR A 37 4.98 12.77 11.10
CA TYR A 37 5.34 11.93 9.95
C TYR A 37 6.62 12.41 9.24
N GLN A 38 6.78 13.72 9.05
CA GLN A 38 7.96 14.26 8.35
C GLN A 38 9.21 14.22 9.22
N LEU A 39 9.04 14.45 10.53
CA LEU A 39 10.11 14.25 11.51
C LEU A 39 10.56 12.79 11.55
N TYR A 40 9.60 11.85 11.54
CA TYR A 40 9.88 10.43 11.53
C TYR A 40 10.69 10.01 10.30
N LEU A 41 10.32 10.48 9.10
CA LEU A 41 11.07 10.20 7.87
C LEU A 41 12.49 10.79 7.91
N ALA A 42 12.64 12.02 8.41
CA ALA A 42 13.95 12.65 8.54
C ALA A 42 14.88 11.90 9.50
N ILE A 43 14.35 11.40 10.63
CA ILE A 43 15.12 10.59 11.60
C ILE A 43 15.62 9.29 10.96
N ASN A 44 14.82 8.68 10.07
CA ASN A 44 15.15 7.44 9.38
C ASN A 44 15.90 7.66 8.06
N ASP A 45 16.31 8.90 7.74
CA ASP A 45 16.97 9.28 6.49
C ASP A 45 16.18 8.86 5.22
N ILE A 46 14.86 9.06 5.26
CA ILE A 46 13.93 8.69 4.17
C ILE A 46 13.40 9.96 3.49
N ASP A 47 13.58 10.05 2.17
CA ASP A 47 13.02 11.15 1.38
C ASP A 47 11.49 11.09 1.32
N HIS A 48 10.82 12.23 1.48
CA HIS A 48 9.38 12.34 1.25
C HIS A 48 9.06 12.97 -0.11
N THR A 49 8.47 12.20 -1.01
CA THR A 49 7.91 12.69 -2.27
C THR A 49 6.38 12.76 -2.19
N LYS A 50 5.80 13.81 -2.76
CA LYS A 50 4.35 14.00 -2.81
C LYS A 50 3.86 13.81 -4.23
N THR A 51 2.71 13.15 -4.41
CA THR A 51 2.11 12.97 -5.74
C THR A 51 1.92 14.33 -6.41
N LYS A 52 2.34 14.44 -7.66
CA LYS A 52 1.98 15.60 -8.48
C LYS A 52 0.49 15.47 -8.83
N ALA A 53 -0.20 16.61 -8.87
CA ALA A 53 -1.57 16.63 -9.36
C ALA A 53 -1.60 16.01 -10.76
N MET A 54 -2.54 15.09 -11.01
CA MET A 54 -2.67 14.37 -12.27
C MET A 54 -1.40 13.59 -12.67
N SER A 55 -0.85 12.74 -11.78
CA SER A 55 0.21 11.79 -12.12
C SER A 55 -0.39 10.41 -12.47
N PRO A 56 -0.50 10.05 -13.76
CA PRO A 56 -1.21 8.84 -14.17
C PRO A 56 -0.55 7.54 -13.72
N GLN A 57 0.79 7.50 -13.66
CA GLN A 57 1.54 6.28 -13.36
C GLN A 57 1.38 5.85 -11.90
N THR A 58 1.50 6.80 -10.96
CA THR A 58 1.36 6.53 -9.52
C THR A 58 -0.08 6.15 -9.18
N ASN A 59 -1.03 6.90 -9.74
CA ASN A 59 -2.45 6.60 -9.57
C ASN A 59 -2.78 5.22 -10.15
N GLY A 60 -2.20 4.87 -11.31
CA GLY A 60 -2.48 3.59 -11.98
C GLY A 60 -2.14 2.36 -11.14
N ILE A 61 -1.04 2.34 -10.38
CA ILE A 61 -0.70 1.19 -9.52
C ILE A 61 -1.71 1.05 -8.38
N CYS A 62 -1.97 2.15 -7.67
CA CYS A 62 -2.89 2.17 -6.53
C CYS A 62 -4.32 1.83 -6.96
N GLU A 63 -4.79 2.43 -8.05
CA GLU A 63 -6.12 2.14 -8.63
C GLU A 63 -6.26 0.69 -9.09
N ARG A 64 -5.23 0.12 -9.73
CA ARG A 64 -5.25 -1.30 -10.12
C ARG A 64 -5.32 -2.20 -8.90
N PHE A 65 -4.49 -1.96 -7.89
CA PHE A 65 -4.52 -2.73 -6.65
C PHE A 65 -5.88 -2.62 -5.94
N HIS A 66 -6.44 -1.40 -5.82
CA HIS A 66 -7.77 -1.18 -5.23
C HIS A 66 -8.88 -1.91 -5.98
N LYS A 67 -8.83 -1.96 -7.31
CA LYS A 67 -9.78 -2.77 -8.10
C LYS A 67 -9.60 -4.27 -7.84
N THR A 68 -8.35 -4.73 -7.79
CA THR A 68 -8.02 -6.14 -7.51
C THR A 68 -8.54 -6.57 -6.13
N ILE A 69 -8.17 -5.88 -5.05
CA ILE A 69 -8.61 -6.22 -3.69
C ILE A 69 -10.14 -6.14 -3.53
N LEU A 70 -10.79 -5.15 -4.16
CA LEU A 70 -12.24 -5.05 -4.14
C LEU A 70 -12.92 -6.27 -4.78
N ASN A 71 -12.49 -6.64 -5.99
CA ASN A 71 -13.13 -7.69 -6.76
C ASN A 71 -12.81 -9.09 -6.23
N GLU A 72 -11.59 -9.29 -5.74
CA GLU A 72 -11.08 -10.62 -5.40
C GLU A 72 -11.22 -10.96 -3.92
N PHE A 73 -11.09 -9.97 -3.04
CA PHE A 73 -11.29 -10.14 -1.62
C PHE A 73 -12.66 -9.63 -1.20
N TYR A 74 -12.86 -8.33 -1.07
CA TYR A 74 -14.04 -7.77 -0.37
C TYR A 74 -15.37 -8.27 -0.92
N GLN A 75 -15.60 -8.24 -2.24
CA GLN A 75 -16.84 -8.74 -2.83
C GLN A 75 -17.05 -10.24 -2.61
N VAL A 76 -15.98 -11.03 -2.60
CA VAL A 76 -16.05 -12.48 -2.42
C VAL A 76 -16.33 -12.80 -0.96
N THR A 77 -15.58 -12.20 -0.03
CA THR A 77 -15.65 -12.57 1.38
C THR A 77 -16.93 -12.08 2.05
N PHE A 78 -17.40 -10.87 1.74
CA PHE A 78 -18.68 -10.38 2.27
C PHE A 78 -19.91 -11.12 1.74
N ARG A 79 -19.79 -11.88 0.63
CA ARG A 79 -20.86 -12.81 0.18
C ARG A 79 -20.84 -14.15 0.90
N LYS A 80 -19.70 -14.55 1.49
CA LYS A 80 -19.48 -15.89 2.05
C LYS A 80 -19.51 -15.91 3.58
N LYS A 81 -19.10 -14.81 4.23
CA LYS A 81 -18.86 -14.73 5.67
C LYS A 81 -19.43 -13.43 6.21
N LEU A 82 -20.18 -13.53 7.31
CA LEU A 82 -20.54 -12.38 8.14
C LEU A 82 -19.44 -12.23 9.20
N TYR A 83 -18.89 -11.03 9.30
CA TYR A 83 -17.83 -10.71 10.26
C TYR A 83 -18.44 -10.10 11.51
N GLY A 84 -18.07 -10.63 12.69
CA GLY A 84 -18.52 -10.10 13.97
C GLY A 84 -17.63 -8.97 14.51
N SER A 85 -16.43 -8.83 13.97
CA SER A 85 -15.43 -7.85 14.40
C SER A 85 -14.51 -7.43 13.26
N MET A 86 -13.79 -6.31 13.45
CA MET A 86 -12.81 -5.83 12.48
C MET A 86 -11.58 -6.76 12.45
N GLU A 87 -11.23 -7.35 13.58
CA GLU A 87 -10.10 -8.25 13.76
C GLU A 87 -10.27 -9.54 12.93
N GLU A 88 -11.49 -10.07 12.87
CA GLU A 88 -11.81 -11.22 12.01
C GLU A 88 -11.65 -10.89 10.53
N LEU A 89 -12.07 -9.70 10.10
CA LEU A 89 -11.89 -9.24 8.72
C LEU A 89 -10.40 -9.01 8.40
N GLN A 90 -9.66 -8.40 9.34
CA GLN A 90 -8.24 -8.13 9.18
C GLN A 90 -7.44 -9.43 9.04
N LYS A 91 -7.78 -10.48 9.80
CA LYS A 91 -7.12 -11.79 9.68
C LYS A 91 -7.29 -12.39 8.28
N ASP A 92 -8.52 -12.45 7.78
CA ASP A 92 -8.79 -12.99 6.44
C ASP A 92 -8.12 -12.13 5.35
N LEU A 93 -8.05 -10.81 5.57
CA LEU A 93 -7.37 -9.89 4.66
C LEU A 93 -5.84 -10.11 4.66
N ASP A 94 -5.23 -10.29 5.82
CA ASP A 94 -3.79 -10.56 5.94
C ASP A 94 -3.42 -11.87 5.21
N GLU A 95 -4.24 -12.92 5.35
CA GLU A 95 -4.08 -14.19 4.61
C GLU A 95 -4.21 -13.99 3.09
N TRP A 96 -5.18 -13.17 2.65
CA TRP A 96 -5.33 -12.86 1.23
C TRP A 96 -4.17 -12.02 0.67
N MET A 97 -3.64 -11.08 1.46
CA MET A 97 -2.48 -10.27 1.08
C MET A 97 -1.22 -11.11 0.89
N ASP A 98 -0.97 -12.07 1.79
CA ASP A 98 0.14 -13.02 1.64
C ASP A 98 -0.01 -13.85 0.36
N TYR A 99 -1.21 -14.35 0.09
CA TYR A 99 -1.51 -15.05 -1.16
C TYR A 99 -1.26 -14.16 -2.39
N TYR A 100 -1.78 -12.93 -2.40
CA TYR A 100 -1.63 -11.99 -3.51
C TYR A 100 -0.15 -11.69 -3.82
N ASN A 101 0.68 -11.50 -2.79
CA ASN A 101 2.09 -11.15 -2.95
C ASN A 101 2.97 -12.35 -3.34
N ASN A 102 2.68 -13.55 -2.82
CA ASN A 102 3.55 -14.72 -2.98
C ASN A 102 3.09 -15.71 -4.07
N HIS A 103 1.85 -15.59 -4.55
CA HIS A 103 1.30 -16.46 -5.59
C HIS A 103 1.02 -15.65 -6.85
N PRO A 104 2.03 -15.45 -7.72
CA PRO A 104 1.85 -14.70 -8.95
C PRO A 104 0.73 -15.33 -9.77
N LYS A 105 -0.32 -14.54 -10.04
CA LYS A 105 -1.34 -14.92 -11.00
C LYS A 105 -0.67 -15.14 -12.34
N SER A 106 -0.99 -16.25 -13.01
CA SER A 106 -0.54 -16.52 -14.37
C SER A 106 -0.69 -15.27 -15.26
N TYR A 107 0.45 -14.81 -15.77
CA TYR A 107 0.72 -13.55 -16.45
C TYR A 107 -0.14 -13.28 -17.70
N GLN A 108 -1.44 -12.96 -17.56
CA GLN A 108 -2.24 -12.60 -18.75
C GLN A 108 -3.16 -11.39 -18.60
N SER A 109 -3.38 -10.87 -17.40
CA SER A 109 -4.24 -9.70 -17.18
C SER A 109 -3.50 -8.41 -16.83
N TYR A 110 -2.21 -8.46 -16.46
CA TYR A 110 -1.49 -7.27 -15.96
C TYR A 110 -0.77 -6.46 -17.03
N TRP A 111 -0.38 -7.06 -18.17
CA TRP A 111 0.47 -6.40 -19.19
C TRP A 111 -0.28 -5.91 -20.43
N SER A 112 -1.56 -6.27 -20.58
CA SER A 112 -2.31 -6.00 -21.82
C SER A 112 -2.90 -4.58 -21.93
N CYS A 113 -2.67 -3.71 -20.95
CA CYS A 113 -3.19 -2.33 -20.98
C CYS A 113 -2.10 -1.24 -21.01
N ASP A 114 -0.81 -1.59 -21.11
CA ASP A 114 0.28 -0.61 -21.28
C ASP A 114 0.50 -0.19 -22.75
N ASN A 115 -0.38 -0.61 -23.67
CA ASN A 115 -0.39 -0.22 -25.09
C ASN A 115 -1.77 0.27 -25.54
N GLN A 116 -2.32 1.30 -24.88
CA GLN A 116 -3.41 2.08 -25.47
C GLN A 116 -3.36 3.56 -25.06
#